data_AF-Q9PFU3-F1
#
_entry.id   AF-Q9PFU3-F1
#
_cell.length_a   1.000
_cell.length_b   1.000
_cell.length_c   1.000
_cell.angle_alpha   90.00
_cell.angle_beta   90.00
_cell.angle_gamma   90.00
#
_symmetry.space_group_name_H-M   'P 1'
#
loop_
_entity.id
_entity.type
_entity.pdbx_description
1 polymer ?
#
loop_
_entity_poly.entity_id
_entity_poly.type
_entity_poly.pdbx_seq_one_letter_code
_entity_poly.pdbx_strand_id
1 'polypeptide(L)' 'MGSFSLLHWLVVLVIVLLVFGTKRLANGAKDIGSAIKEFKKSLREDDKPTDQLGSTSQSTASGPQQDHGKH' A
#
# COMPACT_ATOMS: atom_id res chain seq x y z
N MET A 1 15.46 36.34 2.03
CA MET A 1 16.21 35.12 1.64
C MET A 1 15.35 33.89 1.99
N GLY A 2 14.60 33.29 1.05
CA GLY A 2 13.71 32.17 1.42
C GLY A 2 13.14 31.39 0.23
N SER A 3 12.46 32.07 -0.69
CA SER A 3 11.72 31.43 -1.79
C SER A 3 12.60 30.56 -2.71
N PHE A 4 13.85 30.96 -2.94
CA PHE A 4 14.80 30.19 -3.77
C PHE A 4 15.20 28.85 -3.16
N SER A 5 15.19 28.69 -1.82
CA SER A 5 15.67 27.45 -1.17
C SER A 5 14.69 26.28 -1.36
N LEU A 6 13.38 26.55 -1.28
CA LEU A 6 12.35 25.56 -1.60
C LEU A 6 12.36 25.20 -3.09
N LEU A 7 12.48 26.21 -3.97
CA LEU A 7 12.49 26.01 -5.42
C LEU A 7 13.72 25.20 -5.87
N HIS A 8 14.88 25.42 -5.24
CA HIS A 8 16.08 24.62 -5.50
C HIS A 8 15.87 23.14 -5.13
N TRP A 9 15.34 22.84 -3.95
CA TRP A 9 15.01 21.46 -3.56
C TRP A 9 14.00 20.80 -4.49
N LEU A 10 13.00 21.55 -4.99
CA LEU A 10 12.04 21.05 -5.96
C LEU A 10 12.70 20.72 -7.32
N VAL A 11 13.58 21.59 -7.82
CA VAL A 11 14.33 21.35 -9.06
C VAL A 11 15.27 20.14 -8.92
N VAL A 12 15.98 20.02 -7.79
CA VAL A 12 16.83 18.85 -7.50
C VAL A 12 16.00 17.56 -7.49
N LEU A 13 14.83 17.56 -6.84
CA LEU A 13 13.93 16.41 -6.82
C LEU A 13 13.47 16.01 -8.24
N VAL A 14 13.14 16.99 -9.09
CA VAL A 14 12.76 16.75 -10.50
C VAL A 14 13.93 16.18 -11.31
N ILE A 15 15.16 16.68 -11.12
CA ILE A 15 16.35 16.14 -11.80
C ILE A 15 16.63 14.70 -11.35
N VAL A 16 16.53 14.40 -10.05
CA VAL A 16 16.65 13.02 -9.54
C VAL A 16 15.57 12.12 -10.14
N LEU A 17 14.31 12.57 -10.21
CA LEU A 17 13.21 11.84 -10.87
C LEU A 17 13.47 11.57 -12.36
N LEU A 18 14.09 12.51 -13.08
CA LEU A 18 14.46 12.34 -14.50
C LEU A 18 15.62 11.35 -14.68
N VAL A 19 16.68 11.46 -13.87
CA VAL A 19 17.87 10.59 -13.96
C VAL A 19 17.55 9.14 -13.58
N PHE A 20 16.77 8.92 -12.51
CA PHE A 20 16.38 7.58 -12.09
C PHE A 20 15.21 7.04 -12.92
N GLY A 21 14.38 7.93 -13.48
CA GLY A 21 13.13 7.61 -14.14
C GLY A 21 12.02 7.26 -13.15
N THR A 22 10.81 7.80 -13.39
CA THR A 22 9.61 7.54 -12.56
C THR A 22 9.32 6.05 -12.39
N LYS A 23 9.64 5.22 -13.40
CA LYS A 23 9.41 3.77 -13.38
C LYS A 23 10.32 3.01 -12.41
N ARG A 24 11.62 3.38 -12.29
CA ARG A 24 12.49 2.76 -11.26
C ARG A 24 12.11 3.22 -9.87
N LEU A 25 11.79 4.51 -9.71
CA LEU A 25 11.33 5.02 -8.42
C LEU A 25 10.00 4.37 -8.00
N ALA A 26 9.03 4.21 -8.90
CA ALA A 26 7.75 3.58 -8.55
C ALA A 26 7.90 2.13 -8.06
N ASN A 27 8.76 1.33 -8.70
CA ASN A 27 9.06 -0.03 -8.24
C ASN A 27 9.74 -0.01 -6.85
N GLY A 28 10.85 0.70 -6.68
CA GLY A 28 11.56 0.74 -5.40
C GLY A 28 10.74 1.38 -4.26
N ALA A 29 9.95 2.41 -4.56
CA ALA A 29 9.05 3.06 -3.60
C ALA A 29 7.84 2.19 -3.24
N LYS A 30 7.43 1.24 -4.09
CA LYS A 30 6.41 0.25 -3.72
C LYS A 30 6.93 -0.73 -2.67
N ASP A 31 8.17 -1.20 -2.85
CA ASP A 31 8.79 -2.15 -1.92
C ASP A 31 9.09 -1.47 -0.57
N ILE A 32 9.77 -0.32 -0.60
CA ILE A 32 10.06 0.50 0.59
C ILE A 32 8.76 1.00 1.25
N GLY A 33 7.79 1.46 0.46
CA GLY A 33 6.50 1.95 0.94
C GLY A 33 5.66 0.85 1.61
N SER A 34 5.80 -0.41 1.19
CA SER A 34 5.13 -1.55 1.82
C SER A 34 5.72 -1.83 3.21
N ALA A 35 7.05 -1.80 3.34
CA ALA A 35 7.72 -1.93 4.63
C ALA A 35 7.35 -0.79 5.61
N ILE A 36 7.29 0.46 5.13
CA ILE A 36 6.86 1.62 5.93
C ILE A 36 5.38 1.51 6.30
N LYS A 37 4.53 0.98 5.41
CA LYS A 37 3.10 0.76 5.67
C LYS A 37 2.88 -0.28 6.78
N GLU A 38 3.59 -1.40 6.74
CA GLU A 38 3.57 -2.40 7.81
C GLU A 38 4.04 -1.80 9.14
N PHE A 39 5.19 -1.12 9.16
CA PHE A 39 5.68 -0.44 10.37
C PHE A 39 4.65 0.54 10.95
N LYS A 40 4.04 1.38 10.10
CA LYS A 40 2.96 2.31 10.49
C LYS A 40 1.68 1.59 10.92
N LYS A 41 1.42 0.37 10.43
CA LYS A 41 0.28 -0.45 10.85
C LYS A 41 0.52 -0.99 12.26
N SER A 42 1.68 -1.61 12.51
CA SER A 42 2.07 -2.10 13.84
C SER A 42 2.00 -1.00 14.90
N LEU A 43 2.58 0.18 14.62
CA LEU A 43 2.53 1.36 15.50
C LEU A 43 1.11 1.93 15.76
N ARG A 44 0.08 1.44 15.07
CA ARG A 44 -1.33 1.85 15.23
C ARG A 44 -2.25 0.72 15.68
N GLU A 45 -1.75 -0.52 15.69
CA GLU A 45 -2.48 -1.69 16.17
C GLU A 45 -2.48 -1.75 17.71
N ASP A 46 -1.51 -1.10 18.37
CA ASP A 46 -1.53 -0.81 19.82
C ASP A 46 -2.69 0.13 20.25
N ASP A 47 -3.23 0.95 19.34
CA ASP A 47 -4.25 1.98 19.64
C ASP A 47 -5.68 1.59 19.22
N LYS A 48 -5.90 0.53 18.43
CA LYS A 48 -7.25 0.11 17.99
C LYS A 48 -7.42 -1.41 17.82
N PRO A 49 -8.56 -1.98 18.26
CA PRO A 49 -8.87 -3.38 18.04
C PRO A 49 -9.00 -3.71 16.54
N THR A 50 -8.64 -4.94 16.22
CA THR A 50 -8.20 -5.40 14.90
C THR A 50 -9.34 -5.64 13.90
N ASP A 51 -10.02 -4.58 13.46
CA ASP A 51 -11.09 -4.70 12.47
C ASP A 51 -10.56 -4.74 11.02
N GLN A 52 -10.62 -5.93 10.43
CA GLN A 52 -10.67 -6.24 8.98
C GLN A 52 -9.52 -5.75 8.08
N LEU A 53 -8.61 -6.69 7.72
CA LEU A 53 -7.94 -6.72 6.41
C LEU A 53 -7.27 -8.09 6.12
N GLY A 54 -8.02 -9.18 6.36
CA GLY A 54 -7.56 -10.57 6.14
C GLY A 54 -8.51 -11.46 5.34
N SER A 55 -9.71 -10.99 5.01
CA SER A 55 -10.74 -11.74 4.27
C SER A 55 -10.49 -11.81 2.76
N THR A 56 -9.26 -12.14 2.36
CA THR A 56 -9.06 -12.86 1.09
C THR A 56 -9.39 -14.32 1.37
N SER A 57 -10.68 -14.64 1.39
CA SER A 57 -11.16 -16.02 1.54
C SER A 57 -10.67 -16.85 0.35
N GLN A 58 -9.70 -17.69 0.65
CA GLN A 58 -9.33 -18.89 -0.09
C GLN A 58 -10.54 -19.84 -0.14
N SER A 59 -11.40 -19.68 -1.15
CA SER A 59 -12.42 -20.63 -1.59
C SER A 59 -12.95 -20.14 -2.94
N THR A 60 -12.48 -20.55 -4.12
CA THR A 60 -11.97 -21.87 -4.56
C THR A 60 -12.89 -23.04 -4.21
N ALA A 61 -14.01 -23.08 -4.93
CA ALA A 61 -14.62 -24.30 -5.49
C ALA A 61 -15.01 -25.44 -4.52
N SER A 62 -16.11 -25.24 -3.79
CA SER A 62 -17.11 -26.26 -3.42
C SER A 62 -18.38 -25.55 -2.92
N GLY A 63 -19.62 -26.03 -3.13
CA GLY A 63 -20.11 -27.15 -3.95
C GLY A 63 -21.67 -27.06 -4.05
N PRO A 64 -22.35 -27.79 -4.97
CA PRO A 64 -23.80 -27.63 -5.13
C PRO A 64 -24.59 -28.38 -4.03
N GLN A 65 -25.20 -27.62 -3.13
CA GLN A 65 -26.18 -28.07 -2.13
C GLN A 65 -27.54 -27.49 -2.56
N GLN A 66 -28.45 -28.19 -3.24
CA GLN A 66 -29.13 -29.47 -2.92
C GLN A 66 -29.90 -29.44 -1.58
N ASP A 67 -31.20 -29.74 -1.68
CA ASP A 67 -32.18 -29.93 -0.60
C ASP A 67 -32.57 -28.65 0.18
N HIS A 68 -33.84 -28.26 0.29
CA HIS A 68 -34.99 -29.14 0.54
C HIS A 68 -36.15 -28.95 -0.43
N GLY A 69 -36.74 -30.07 -0.84
CA GLY A 69 -38.13 -30.12 -1.28
C GLY A 69 -39.02 -30.80 -0.25
N LYS A 70 -40.32 -30.49 -0.36
CA LYS A 70 -41.49 -31.18 0.22
C LYS A 70 -41.99 -30.84 1.64
N HIS A 71 -43.32 -30.76 1.66
CA HIS A 71 -44.29 -30.87 2.77
C HIS A 71 -44.48 -29.64 3.66
#